data_AF-A0AAV0W7X4-F1
#
_entry.id   AF-A0AAV0W7X4-F1
#
_cell.length_a   1.000
_cell.length_b   1.000
_cell.length_c   1.000
_cell.angle_alpha   90.00
_cell.angle_beta   90.00
_cell.angle_gamma   90.00
#
_symmetry.space_group_name_H-M   'P 1'
#
loop_
_entity.id
_entity.type
_entity.pdbx_description
1 polymer ?
#
loop_
_entity_poly.entity_id
_entity_poly.type
_entity_poly.pdbx_seq_one_letter_code
_entity_poly.pdbx_strand_id
1 'polypeptide(L)'
;MGDHTPPTNIQHIQAPTYNELFNLAQSLKSRLELLEKNAGNPVTTQPPTQQTENSVPHTYSDYRMLPDLNRTVPEFTGHESSCAAEDWLSTVDALAGINNWPTPYRLQFVKSNMMNAARSWYHTEVFTDWSDFKV
;
A
#
# COMPACT_ATOMS: atom_id res chain seq x y z
N MET A 1 11.13 -56.50 -5.06
CA MET A 1 10.87 -55.70 -3.84
C MET A 1 11.92 -54.62 -3.81
N GLY A 2 11.56 -53.41 -4.25
CA GLY A 2 12.47 -52.26 -4.33
C GLY A 2 12.17 -51.30 -3.20
N ASP A 3 13.14 -51.08 -2.33
CA ASP A 3 13.09 -50.14 -1.21
C ASP A 3 13.41 -48.73 -1.74
N HIS A 4 12.42 -47.84 -1.73
CA HIS A 4 12.59 -46.43 -2.04
C HIS A 4 12.57 -45.62 -0.74
N THR A 5 13.76 -45.22 -0.26
CA THR A 5 13.89 -44.20 0.78
C THR A 5 13.70 -42.80 0.17
N PRO A 6 12.88 -41.91 0.74
CA PRO A 6 12.83 -40.51 0.31
C PRO A 6 14.00 -39.72 0.92
N PRO A 7 14.60 -38.75 0.20
CA PRO A 7 15.62 -37.87 0.77
C PRO A 7 14.96 -36.75 1.57
N THR A 8 15.15 -36.76 2.90
CA THR A 8 14.78 -35.64 3.77
C THR A 8 15.79 -34.50 3.56
N ASN A 9 15.45 -33.55 2.69
CA ASN A 9 16.17 -32.27 2.56
C ASN A 9 15.81 -31.38 3.76
N ILE A 10 16.53 -31.55 4.87
CA ILE A 10 16.44 -30.64 6.02
C ILE A 10 17.20 -29.38 5.65
N GLN A 11 16.47 -28.35 5.21
CA GLN A 11 16.98 -26.98 5.10
C GLN A 11 17.43 -26.54 6.50
N HIS A 12 18.75 -26.54 6.73
CA HIS A 12 19.35 -26.10 7.98
C HIS A 12 19.13 -24.60 8.14
N ILE A 13 18.13 -24.22 8.94
CA ILE A 13 17.86 -22.82 9.31
C ILE A 13 18.99 -22.39 10.25
N GLN A 14 20.02 -21.78 9.70
CA GLN A 14 21.13 -21.25 10.48
C GLN A 14 20.80 -19.84 10.92
N ALA A 15 20.71 -19.62 12.25
CA ALA A 15 20.52 -18.29 12.80
C ALA A 15 21.73 -17.40 12.44
N PRO A 16 21.51 -16.11 12.08
CA PRO A 16 22.59 -15.17 11.83
C PRO A 16 23.57 -15.15 13.01
N THR A 17 24.85 -15.14 12.69
CA THR A 17 25.87 -15.06 13.73
C THR A 17 25.83 -13.68 14.39
N TYR A 18 26.25 -13.60 15.66
CA TYR A 18 26.31 -12.32 16.39
C TYR A 18 27.09 -11.24 15.63
N ASN A 19 28.16 -11.62 14.95
CA ASN A 19 28.98 -10.70 14.15
C ASN A 19 28.19 -10.12 12.97
N GLU A 20 27.39 -10.92 12.28
CA GLU A 20 26.53 -10.45 11.19
C GLU A 20 25.47 -9.48 11.70
N LEU A 21 24.84 -9.79 12.84
CA LEU A 21 23.85 -8.92 13.46
C LEU A 21 24.46 -7.60 13.92
N PHE A 22 25.66 -7.66 14.51
CA PHE A 22 26.41 -6.48 14.96
C PHE A 22 26.78 -5.58 13.78
N ASN A 23 27.32 -6.16 12.70
CA ASN A 23 27.67 -5.43 11.49
C ASN A 23 26.44 -4.79 10.83
N LEU A 24 25.32 -5.50 10.78
CA LEU A 24 24.05 -4.98 10.25
C LEU A 24 23.57 -3.79 11.08
N ALA A 25 23.56 -3.92 12.42
CA ALA A 25 23.14 -2.85 13.32
C ALA A 25 24.03 -1.61 13.20
N GLN A 26 25.35 -1.78 13.05
CA GLN A 26 26.27 -0.67 12.80
C GLN A 26 25.98 0.02 11.46
N SER A 27 25.79 -0.76 10.38
CA SER A 27 25.50 -0.19 9.05
C SER A 27 24.20 0.63 9.02
N LEU A 28 23.16 0.15 9.71
CA LEU A 28 21.87 0.84 9.81
C LEU A 28 21.99 2.14 10.59
N LYS A 29 22.74 2.14 11.71
CA LYS A 29 23.01 3.34 12.50
C LYS A 29 23.74 4.40 11.68
N SER A 30 24.81 4.03 10.99
CA SER A 30 25.55 4.97 10.13
C SER A 30 24.68 5.54 9.01
N ARG A 31 23.79 4.72 8.43
CA ARG A 31 22.88 5.17 7.37
C ARG A 31 21.84 6.17 7.89
N LEU A 32 21.30 5.94 9.09
CA LEU A 32 20.38 6.88 9.74
C LEU A 32 21.06 8.20 10.04
N GLU A 33 22.25 8.18 10.65
CA GLU A 33 23.00 9.41 10.95
C GLU A 33 23.29 10.24 9.68
N LEU A 34 23.59 9.56 8.56
CA LEU A 34 23.83 10.21 7.27
C LEU A 34 22.55 10.85 6.71
N LEU A 35 21.42 10.17 6.82
CA LEU A 35 20.11 10.69 6.41
C LEU A 35 19.67 11.86 7.29
N GLU A 36 19.85 11.78 8.61
CA GLU A 36 19.54 12.85 9.56
C GLU A 36 20.41 14.08 9.32
N LYS A 37 21.71 13.88 9.03
CA LYS A 37 22.63 14.98 8.69
C LYS A 37 22.29 15.62 7.33
N ASN A 38 21.73 14.86 6.39
CA ASN A 38 21.36 15.36 5.06
C ASN A 38 19.93 15.95 5.00
N ALA A 39 19.06 15.61 5.95
CA ALA A 39 17.70 16.14 6.07
C ALA A 39 17.63 17.62 6.52
N GLY A 40 18.77 18.23 6.87
CA GLY A 40 18.86 19.64 7.26
C GLY A 40 18.76 20.65 6.10
N ASN A 41 18.69 20.21 4.83
CA ASN A 41 18.53 21.10 3.68
C ASN A 41 17.30 20.68 2.84
N PRO A 42 16.20 21.44 2.84
CA PRO A 42 15.09 21.18 1.94
C PRO A 42 15.46 21.73 0.56
N VAL A 43 16.02 20.89 -0.31
CA VAL A 43 16.04 21.18 -1.75
C VAL A 43 15.27 20.10 -2.49
N THR A 44 14.12 20.51 -3.02
CA THR A 44 13.38 19.85 -4.09
C THR A 44 14.34 19.55 -5.23
N THR A 45 14.69 18.29 -5.47
CA THR A 45 15.13 17.86 -6.80
C THR A 45 14.94 16.35 -6.99
N GLN A 46 14.28 16.02 -8.11
CA GLN A 46 14.10 14.69 -8.66
C GLN A 46 15.39 13.84 -8.63
N PRO A 47 15.31 12.51 -8.44
CA PRO A 47 16.45 11.65 -8.73
C PRO A 47 16.64 11.48 -10.25
N PRO A 48 17.87 11.63 -10.78
CA PRO A 48 18.22 11.24 -12.13
C PRO A 48 18.13 9.71 -12.30
N THR A 49 17.65 9.30 -13.48
CA THR A 49 17.66 7.93 -13.99
C THR A 49 19.05 7.28 -13.90
N GLN A 50 19.18 6.20 -13.15
CA GLN A 50 20.19 5.17 -13.42
C GLN A 50 19.48 3.89 -13.85
N GLN A 51 19.63 3.60 -15.14
CA GLN A 51 19.21 2.38 -15.80
C GLN A 51 19.96 1.21 -15.17
N THR A 52 19.22 0.30 -14.53
CA THR A 52 19.63 -1.09 -14.39
C THR A 52 18.47 -1.92 -14.93
N GLU A 53 18.68 -2.48 -16.10
CA GLU A 53 17.80 -3.43 -16.76
C GLU A 53 17.65 -4.65 -15.86
N ASN A 54 16.56 -4.68 -15.10
CA ASN A 54 15.84 -5.85 -14.57
C ASN A 54 14.65 -5.29 -13.78
N SER A 55 13.69 -4.74 -14.51
CA SER A 55 12.48 -4.14 -13.94
C SER A 55 11.55 -5.24 -13.45
N VAL A 56 11.77 -5.70 -12.21
CA VAL A 56 10.67 -6.23 -11.41
C VAL A 56 9.73 -5.06 -11.18
N PRO A 57 8.43 -5.14 -11.53
CA PRO A 57 7.51 -4.03 -11.32
C PRO A 57 7.50 -3.70 -9.83
N HIS A 58 8.22 -2.64 -9.46
CA HIS A 58 8.09 -2.02 -8.16
C HIS A 58 6.73 -1.33 -8.18
N THR A 59 5.68 -2.10 -7.86
CA THR A 59 4.44 -1.55 -7.33
C THR A 59 4.83 -0.86 -6.03
N TYR A 60 5.28 0.39 -6.13
CA TYR A 60 5.51 1.26 -4.99
C TYR A 60 4.15 1.44 -4.32
N SER A 61 3.88 0.57 -3.34
CA SER A 61 2.98 0.91 -2.25
C SER A 61 3.74 1.97 -1.47
N ASP A 62 3.60 3.22 -1.91
CA ASP A 62 4.13 4.38 -1.21
C ASP A 62 3.40 4.41 0.14
N TYR A 63 3.99 3.77 1.15
CA TYR A 63 3.47 3.67 2.51
C TYR A 63 3.62 5.02 3.21
N ARG A 64 3.05 6.09 2.64
CA ARG A 64 2.74 7.29 3.41
C ARG A 64 1.84 6.85 4.54
N MET A 65 2.26 7.14 5.77
CA MET A 65 1.40 6.93 6.93
C MET A 65 0.12 7.75 6.70
N LEU A 66 -0.93 7.05 6.29
CA LEU A 66 -2.23 7.66 6.10
C LEU A 66 -2.81 7.94 7.49
N PRO A 67 -3.36 9.14 7.72
CA PRO A 67 -4.13 9.38 8.93
C PRO A 67 -5.22 8.32 9.07
N ASP A 68 -5.61 8.00 10.31
CA ASP A 68 -6.71 7.07 10.54
C ASP A 68 -8.02 7.70 10.04
N LEU A 69 -8.40 7.32 8.83
CA LEU A 69 -9.55 7.85 8.10
C LEU A 69 -10.80 6.99 8.27
N ASN A 70 -10.72 5.87 9.02
CA ASN A 70 -11.87 4.98 9.26
C ASN A 70 -13.02 5.68 10.01
N ARG A 71 -12.77 6.83 10.63
CA ARG A 71 -13.81 7.62 11.32
C ARG A 71 -14.31 8.82 10.53
N THR A 72 -13.72 9.11 9.37
CA THR A 72 -13.98 10.35 8.63
C THR A 72 -15.09 10.20 7.59
N VAL A 73 -15.27 8.98 7.06
CA VAL A 73 -16.28 8.68 6.04
C VAL A 73 -17.32 7.74 6.63
N PRO A 74 -18.62 8.07 6.57
CA PRO A 74 -19.67 7.17 7.04
C PRO A 74 -19.79 5.94 6.13
N GLU A 75 -20.29 4.84 6.68
CA GLU A 75 -20.52 3.61 5.91
C GLU A 75 -21.61 3.83 4.86
N PHE A 76 -21.42 3.26 3.67
CA PHE A 76 -22.37 3.37 2.55
C PHE A 76 -23.14 2.07 2.39
N THR A 77 -24.43 2.07 2.69
CA THR A 77 -25.25 0.84 2.70
C THR A 77 -25.95 0.56 1.37
N GLY A 78 -26.07 1.57 0.51
CA GLY A 78 -26.85 1.54 -0.73
C GLY A 78 -28.34 1.85 -0.56
N HIS A 79 -28.79 2.18 0.65
CA HIS A 79 -30.17 2.65 0.91
C HIS A 79 -30.24 4.18 1.10
N GLU A 80 -29.13 4.86 0.84
CA GLU A 80 -29.05 6.31 0.96
C GLU A 80 -29.91 6.99 -0.12
N SER A 81 -30.37 8.22 0.15
CA SER A 81 -30.99 9.04 -0.90
C SER A 81 -29.95 9.43 -1.96
N SER A 82 -30.39 9.73 -3.19
CA SER A 82 -29.48 10.16 -4.27
C SER A 82 -28.60 11.35 -3.85
N CYS A 83 -29.15 12.33 -3.13
CA CYS A 83 -28.38 13.46 -2.61
C CYS A 83 -27.30 13.03 -1.59
N ALA A 84 -27.62 12.07 -0.72
CA ALA A 84 -26.68 11.57 0.28
C ALA A 84 -25.58 10.71 -0.36
N ALA A 85 -25.90 9.94 -1.40
CA ALA A 85 -24.92 9.18 -2.16
C ALA A 85 -23.91 10.07 -2.88
N GLU A 86 -24.38 11.16 -3.49
CA GLU A 86 -23.51 12.17 -4.13
C GLU A 86 -22.61 12.88 -3.12
N ASP A 87 -23.15 13.28 -1.98
CA ASP A 87 -22.37 13.92 -0.91
C ASP A 87 -21.28 13.00 -0.35
N TRP A 88 -21.62 11.72 -0.20
CA TRP A 88 -20.68 10.67 0.19
C TRP A 88 -19.54 10.52 -0.83
N LEU A 89 -19.90 10.43 -2.11
CA LEU A 89 -18.92 10.29 -3.20
C LEU A 89 -18.00 11.51 -3.29
N SER A 90 -18.55 12.71 -3.15
CA SER A 90 -17.83 13.98 -3.09
C SER A 90 -16.85 14.03 -1.92
N THR A 91 -17.25 13.54 -0.74
CA THR A 91 -16.38 13.46 0.44
C THR A 91 -15.17 12.56 0.18
N VAL A 92 -15.39 11.39 -0.43
CA VAL A 92 -14.29 10.48 -0.80
C VAL A 92 -13.37 11.12 -1.85
N ASP A 93 -13.91 11.90 -2.80
CA ASP A 93 -13.14 12.64 -3.81
C ASP A 93 -12.28 13.74 -3.22
N ALA A 94 -12.83 14.53 -2.31
CA ALA A 94 -12.10 15.54 -1.58
C ALA A 94 -10.95 14.92 -0.77
N LEU A 95 -11.20 13.82 -0.05
CA LEU A 95 -10.18 13.13 0.74
C LEU A 95 -9.08 12.54 -0.14
N ALA A 96 -9.45 11.90 -1.24
CA ALA A 96 -8.49 11.36 -2.20
C ALA A 96 -7.63 12.47 -2.82
N GLY A 97 -8.22 13.62 -3.15
CA GLY A 97 -7.52 14.78 -3.69
C GLY A 97 -6.54 15.40 -2.68
N ILE A 98 -6.98 15.64 -1.45
CA ILE A 98 -6.15 16.23 -0.38
C ILE A 98 -4.92 15.36 -0.09
N ASN A 99 -5.12 14.04 -0.04
CA ASN A 99 -4.07 13.09 0.31
C ASN A 99 -3.31 12.56 -0.91
N ASN A 100 -3.67 12.97 -2.13
CA ASN A 100 -3.13 12.46 -3.39
C ASN A 100 -3.15 10.92 -3.46
N TRP A 101 -4.30 10.32 -3.16
CA TRP A 101 -4.44 8.86 -3.16
C TRP A 101 -4.28 8.29 -4.58
N PRO A 102 -3.49 7.23 -4.76
CA PRO A 102 -3.47 6.50 -6.02
C PRO A 102 -4.81 5.78 -6.22
N THR A 103 -5.25 5.66 -7.48
CA THR A 103 -6.54 5.03 -7.86
C THR A 103 -6.80 3.69 -7.16
N PRO A 104 -5.82 2.75 -7.08
CA PRO A 104 -6.05 1.47 -6.40
C PRO A 104 -6.37 1.63 -4.92
N TYR A 105 -5.73 2.57 -4.22
CA TYR A 105 -5.99 2.82 -2.79
C TYR A 105 -7.40 3.37 -2.60
N ARG A 106 -7.80 4.30 -3.47
CA ARG A 106 -9.12 4.91 -3.42
C ARG A 106 -10.25 3.87 -3.56
N LEU A 107 -10.10 2.94 -4.51
CA LEU A 107 -11.04 1.84 -4.70
C LEU A 107 -11.09 0.89 -3.49
N GLN A 108 -9.93 0.57 -2.88
CA GLN A 108 -9.90 -0.23 -1.66
C GLN A 108 -10.54 0.48 -0.46
N PHE A 109 -10.36 1.80 -0.36
CA PHE A 109 -10.99 2.61 0.67
C PHE A 109 -12.52 2.59 0.52
N VAL A 110 -13.04 2.83 -0.69
CA VAL A 110 -14.47 2.72 -0.99
C VAL A 110 -15.01 1.34 -0.64
N LYS A 111 -14.34 0.27 -1.10
CA LYS A 111 -14.71 -1.12 -0.76
C LYS A 111 -14.78 -1.35 0.75
N SER A 112 -13.93 -0.69 1.54
CA SER A 112 -13.92 -0.86 2.99
C SER A 112 -15.10 -0.15 3.66
N ASN A 113 -15.51 1.00 3.13
CA ASN A 113 -16.63 1.80 3.63
C ASN A 113 -18.00 1.34 3.11
N MET A 114 -18.07 0.53 2.05
CA MET A 114 -19.32 -0.02 1.54
C MET A 114 -19.83 -1.18 2.41
N MET A 115 -21.13 -1.25 2.65
CA MET A 115 -21.77 -2.33 3.41
C MET A 115 -22.98 -2.92 2.67
N ASN A 116 -23.40 -4.10 3.12
CA ASN A 116 -24.62 -4.80 2.69
C ASN A 116 -24.79 -4.90 1.15
N ALA A 117 -25.85 -4.28 0.63
CA ALA A 117 -26.21 -4.32 -0.79
C ALA A 117 -25.16 -3.61 -1.65
N ALA A 118 -24.62 -2.48 -1.18
CA ALA A 118 -23.58 -1.75 -1.89
C ALA A 118 -22.28 -2.55 -2.02
N ARG A 119 -21.88 -3.28 -0.96
CA ARG A 119 -20.70 -4.17 -1.01
C ARG A 119 -20.91 -5.33 -2.00
N SER A 120 -22.12 -5.87 -2.04
CA SER A 120 -22.47 -6.96 -2.96
C SER A 120 -22.43 -6.49 -4.42
N TRP A 121 -22.98 -5.32 -4.70
CA TRP A 121 -22.91 -4.66 -6.01
C TRP A 121 -21.45 -4.36 -6.42
N TYR A 122 -20.62 -3.88 -5.49
CA TYR A 122 -19.20 -3.62 -5.78
C TYR A 122 -18.44 -4.88 -6.23
N HIS A 123 -18.90 -6.08 -5.87
CA HIS A 123 -18.29 -7.34 -6.29
C HIS A 123 -18.77 -7.88 -7.63
N THR A 124 -19.86 -7.37 -8.17
CA THR A 124 -20.34 -7.79 -9.50
C THR A 124 -19.59 -7.09 -10.63
N GLU A 125 -19.07 -5.89 -10.36
CA GLU A 125 -18.42 -5.03 -11.34
C GLU A 125 -16.89 -5.03 -11.19
N VAL A 126 -16.19 -4.73 -12.29
CA VAL A 126 -14.73 -4.59 -12.32
C VAL A 126 -14.36 -3.16 -12.66
N PHE A 127 -13.99 -2.40 -11.64
CA PHE A 127 -13.58 -1.01 -11.80
C PHE A 127 -12.08 -0.91 -12.09
N THR A 128 -11.72 -0.38 -13.27
CA THR A 128 -10.31 -0.19 -13.65
C THR A 128 -9.78 1.18 -13.24
N ASP A 129 -10.65 2.20 -13.28
CA ASP A 129 -10.33 3.56 -12.91
C ASP A 129 -11.38 4.15 -11.96
N TRP A 130 -11.02 5.23 -11.29
CA TRP A 130 -11.98 5.96 -10.46
C TRP A 130 -13.14 6.56 -11.28
N SER A 131 -12.89 6.95 -12.53
CA SER A 131 -13.93 7.51 -13.40
C SER A 131 -15.03 6.50 -13.68
N ASP A 132 -14.68 5.22 -13.81
CA ASP A 132 -15.59 4.10 -14.05
C ASP A 132 -16.51 3.82 -12.86
N PHE A 133 -16.02 4.07 -11.64
CA PHE A 133 -16.80 3.91 -10.41
C PHE A 133 -17.85 5.03 -10.22
N LYS A 134 -17.63 6.21 -10.81
CA LYS A 134 -18.52 7.39 -10.63
C LYS A 134 -19.68 7.47 -11.63
N VAL A 135 -19.69 6.60 -12.65
CA VAL A 135 -20.70 6.58 -13.72
C VAL A 135 -21.97 5.91 -13.23
#